data_AF-A0A937NPI8-F1
#
_entry.id   AF-A0A937NPI8-F1
#
_cell.length_a   1.000
_cell.length_b   1.000
_cell.length_c   1.000
_cell.angle_alpha   90.00
_cell.angle_beta   90.00
_cell.angle_gamma   90.00
#
_symmetry.space_group_name_H-M   'P 1'
#
loop_
_entity.id
_entity.type
_entity.pdbx_description
1 polymer ?
#
loop_
_entity_poly.entity_id
_entity_poly.type
_entity_poly.pdbx_seq_one_letter_code
_entity_poly.pdbx_strand_id
1 'polypeptide(L)' 'MDNLNIQLCPETGICSIIKEDGTKVDLMPTEVTQLREATDGETVKQVLSEVDSGFADGLDAEQAAYVAEKLK' A
#
# COMPACT_ATOMS: atom_id res chain seq x y z
N MET A 1 -0.86 8.27 14.57
CA MET A 1 -0.91 7.15 13.63
C MET A 1 -1.91 7.55 12.58
N ASP A 2 -1.42 8.01 11.43
CA ASP A 2 -2.27 8.26 10.28
C ASP A 2 -3.06 6.99 9.95
N ASN A 3 -4.38 7.12 9.93
CA ASN A 3 -5.29 6.01 9.74
C ASN A 3 -5.28 5.60 8.26
N LEU A 4 -4.29 4.82 7.84
CA LEU A 4 -4.37 4.12 6.57
C LEU A 4 -5.50 3.09 6.64
N ASN A 5 -6.51 3.24 5.79
CA ASN A 5 -7.54 2.26 5.60
C ASN A 5 -7.17 1.34 4.42
N ILE A 6 -6.93 0.07 4.73
CA ILE A 6 -6.51 -0.94 3.76
C ILE A 6 -7.69 -1.87 3.51
N GLN A 7 -8.16 -1.91 2.27
CA GLN A 7 -9.30 -2.72 1.85
C GLN A 7 -8.86 -3.72 0.79
N LEU A 8 -8.78 -4.99 1.18
CA LEU A 8 -8.51 -6.09 0.26
C LEU A 8 -9.84 -6.69 -0.22
N CYS A 9 -10.04 -6.72 -1.53
CA CYS A 9 -11.16 -7.41 -2.15
C CYS A 9 -10.80 -8.87 -2.42
N PRO A 10 -11.38 -9.85 -1.69
CA PRO A 10 -11.03 -11.27 -1.86
C PRO A 10 -11.50 -11.85 -3.21
N GLU A 11 -12.52 -11.25 -3.82
CA GLU A 11 -13.09 -11.73 -5.09
C GLU A 11 -12.21 -11.38 -6.30
N THR A 12 -11.58 -10.20 -6.28
CA THR A 12 -10.78 -9.69 -7.39
C THR A 12 -9.28 -9.72 -7.12
N GLY A 13 -8.87 -9.84 -5.85
CA GLY A 13 -7.47 -9.75 -5.42
C GLY A 13 -6.91 -8.32 -5.42
N ILE A 14 -7.75 -7.31 -5.64
CA ILE A 14 -7.37 -5.89 -5.63
C ILE A 14 -7.27 -5.40 -4.18
N CYS A 15 -6.31 -4.52 -3.91
CA CYS A 15 -6.20 -3.84 -2.63
C CYS A 15 -6.27 -2.33 -2.81
N SER A 16 -7.16 -1.65 -2.08
CA SER A 16 -7.18 -0.20 -2.00
C SER A 16 -6.54 0.27 -0.70
N ILE A 17 -5.61 1.20 -0.77
CA ILE A 17 -5.03 1.88 0.40
C ILE A 17 -5.49 3.33 0.37
N ILE A 18 -6.17 3.76 1.43
CA ILE A 18 -6.81 5.08 1.52
C ILE A 18 -6.21 5.81 2.73
N LYS A 19 -5.71 7.03 2.49
CA LYS A 19 -5.21 7.95 3.52
C LYS A 19 -6.36 8.74 4.15
N GLU A 20 -6.13 9.33 5.32
CA GLU A 20 -7.13 10.13 6.02
C GLU A 20 -7.61 11.36 5.22
N ASP A 21 -6.73 11.95 4.41
CA ASP A 21 -7.05 13.05 3.47
C ASP A 21 -7.95 12.62 2.29
N GLY A 22 -8.30 11.32 2.19
CA GLY A 22 -9.12 10.77 1.11
C GLY A 22 -8.33 10.38 -0.14
N THR A 23 -7.03 10.65 -0.17
CA THR A 23 -6.12 10.15 -1.20
C THR A 23 -6.11 8.63 -1.16
N LYS A 24 -6.25 7.99 -2.33
CA LYS A 24 -6.40 6.55 -2.45
C LYS A 24 -5.49 6.03 -3.57
N VAL A 25 -4.89 4.87 -3.36
CA VAL A 25 -4.26 4.06 -4.41
C VAL A 25 -4.96 2.71 -4.52
N ASP A 26 -5.21 2.26 -5.75
CA ASP A 26 -5.70 0.92 -6.06
C ASP A 26 -4.56 0.07 -6.60
N LEU A 27 -4.37 -1.11 -6.01
CA LEU A 27 -3.33 -2.06 -6.33
C LEU A 27 -3.95 -3.24 -7.04
N MET A 28 -3.44 -3.56 -8.23
CA MET A 28 -3.86 -4.78 -8.91
C MET A 28 -3.29 -6.01 -8.20
N PRO A 29 -3.83 -7.22 -8.44
CA PRO A 29 -3.38 -8.44 -7.77
C PRO A 29 -1.87 -8.70 -7.86
N THR A 30 -1.23 -8.28 -8.95
CA THR A 30 0.22 -8.39 -9.14
C THR A 30 0.96 -7.49 -8.16
N GLU A 31 0.61 -6.21 -8.05
CA GLU A 31 1.19 -5.28 -7.07
C GLU A 31 0.88 -5.68 -5.63
N VAL A 32 -0.30 -6.22 -5.36
CA VAL A 32 -0.63 -6.80 -4.04
C VAL A 32 0.30 -7.96 -3.70
N THR A 33 0.63 -8.81 -4.69
CA THR A 33 1.59 -9.90 -4.50
C THR A 33 2.99 -9.36 -4.22
N GLN A 34 3.44 -8.36 -4.97
CA GLN A 34 4.73 -7.71 -4.73
C GLN A 34 4.82 -7.06 -3.35
N LEU A 35 3.75 -6.40 -2.89
CA LEU A 35 3.67 -5.83 -1.55
C LEU A 35 3.63 -6.88 -0.44
N ARG A 36 3.09 -8.07 -0.71
CA ARG A 36 3.13 -9.22 0.22
C ARG A 36 4.53 -9.77 0.40
N GLU A 37 5.34 -9.72 -0.64
CA GLU A 37 6.74 -10.13 -0.62
C GLU A 37 7.66 -9.06 -0.03
N ALA A 38 7.20 -7.81 0.06
CA ALA A 38 7.94 -6.72 0.68
C ALA A 38 8.13 -6.97 2.19
N THR A 39 9.39 -7.06 2.62
CA THR A 39 9.75 -7.27 4.03
C THR A 39 9.94 -5.97 4.79
N ASP A 40 10.09 -4.85 4.08
CA ASP A 40 10.51 -3.56 4.63
C ASP A 40 9.74 -2.40 3.96
N GLY A 41 9.61 -1.28 4.67
CA GLY A 41 8.87 -0.10 4.19
C GLY A 41 9.47 0.55 2.93
N GLU A 42 10.77 0.35 2.66
CA GLU A 42 11.42 0.86 1.44
C GLU A 42 10.92 0.13 0.19
N THR A 43 10.83 -1.20 0.25
CA THR A 43 10.27 -2.01 -0.85
C THR A 43 8.79 -1.70 -1.07
N VAL A 44 8.02 -1.48 0.01
CA VAL A 44 6.63 -1.03 -0.08
C VAL A 44 6.53 0.29 -0.84
N LYS A 45 7.34 1.29 -0.47
CA LYS A 45 7.37 2.57 -1.16
C LYS A 45 7.74 2.43 -2.62
N GLN A 46 8.69 1.56 -2.95
CA GLN A 46 9.11 1.33 -4.33
C GLN A 46 7.94 0.80 -5.16
N VAL A 47 7.27 -0.27 -4.70
CA VAL A 47 6.13 -0.86 -5.41
C VAL A 47 4.98 0.14 -5.53
N LEU A 48 4.68 0.89 -4.46
CA LEU A 48 3.65 1.92 -4.50
C LEU A 48 4.01 3.06 -5.45
N SER A 49 5.29 3.41 -5.58
CA SER A 49 5.74 4.48 -6.48
C SER A 49 5.60 4.10 -7.96
N GLU A 50 5.70 2.81 -8.28
CA GLU A 50 5.43 2.30 -9.64
C GLU A 50 3.95 2.41 -10.02
N VAL A 51 3.05 2.39 -9.04
CA VAL A 51 1.60 2.55 -9.24
C VAL A 51 1.19 4.01 -9.21
N ASP A 52 1.57 4.70 -8.14
CA ASP A 52 1.27 6.10 -7.89
C ASP A 52 2.40 6.73 -7.05
N SER A 53 3.30 7.43 -7.75
CA SER A 53 4.44 8.11 -7.14
C SER A 53 4.04 9.24 -6.19
N GLY A 54 2.89 9.90 -6.42
CA GLY A 54 2.36 10.91 -5.52
C GLY A 54 1.85 10.31 -4.21
N PHE A 55 1.21 9.14 -4.29
CA PHE A 55 0.80 8.38 -3.11
C PHE A 55 2.01 7.92 -2.30
N ALA A 56 3.03 7.38 -2.97
CA ALA A 56 4.25 6.85 -2.34
C ALA A 56 5.12 7.93 -1.69
N ASP A 57 5.22 9.11 -2.28
CA ASP A 57 5.96 10.25 -1.73
C ASP A 57 5.38 10.69 -0.38
N GLY A 58 4.05 10.78 -0.30
CA GLY A 58 3.36 11.14 0.94
C GLY A 58 3.19 10.01 1.95
N LEU A 59 3.88 8.87 1.82
CA LEU A 59 3.90 7.82 2.84
C LEU A 59 5.12 8.00 3.73
N ASP A 60 4.95 7.93 5.04
CA ASP A 60 6.06 7.86 5.99
C ASP A 60 6.55 6.41 6.18
N ALA A 61 7.73 6.24 6.79
CA ALA A 61 8.32 4.92 7.02
C ALA A 61 7.42 4.01 7.89
N GLU A 62 6.78 4.57 8.91
CA GLU A 62 5.83 3.84 9.77
C GLU A 62 4.58 3.40 9.00
N GLN A 63 4.06 4.27 8.13
CA GLN A 63 2.92 3.95 7.29
C GLN A 63 3.25 2.85 6.27
N ALA A 64 4.43 2.91 5.65
CA ALA A 64 4.89 1.88 4.73
C ALA A 64 5.07 0.52 5.44
N ALA A 65 5.62 0.53 6.66
CA ALA A 65 5.73 -0.68 7.48
C ALA A 65 4.34 -1.24 7.86
N TYR A 66 3.38 -0.38 8.18
CA TYR A 66 2.00 -0.78 8.46
C TYR A 66 1.32 -1.45 7.25
N VAL A 67 1.54 -0.93 6.04
CA VAL A 67 1.04 -1.55 4.80
C VAL A 67 1.63 -2.95 4.62
N ALA A 68 2.94 -3.13 4.81
CA ALA A 68 3.58 -4.45 4.74
C ALA A 68 2.98 -5.43 5.76
N GLU A 69 2.74 -4.99 6.99
CA GLU A 69 2.17 -5.83 8.04
C GLU A 69 0.73 -6.27 7.71
N LYS A 70 -0.09 -5.36 7.16
CA LYS A 70 -1.50 -5.64 6.87
C LYS A 70 -1.74 -6.50 5.64
N LEU A 71 -0.77 -6.56 4.74
CA LEU A 71 -0.90 -7.34 3.51
C LEU A 71 -0.37 -8.78 3.63
N LYS A 72 0.43 -9.09 4.65
CA LYS A 72 0.85 -10.46 5.01
C LYS A 72 -0.34 -11.36 5.36
#